data_AF-A0A629DLK5-F1
#
_entry.id   AF-A0A629DLK5-F1
#
_cell.length_a   1.000
_cell.length_b   1.000
_cell.length_c   1.000
_cell.angle_alpha   90.00
_cell.angle_beta   90.00
_cell.angle_gamma   90.00
#
_symmetry.space_group_name_H-M   'P 1'
#
loop_
_entity.id
_entity.type
_entity.pdbx_description
1 polymer ?
#
loop_
_entity_poly.entity_id
_entity_poly.type
_entity_poly.pdbx_seq_one_letter_code
_entity_poly.pdbx_strand_id
1 'polypeptide(L)' 'MEHTAAGEVGGFTDWADIYAISKKLLDVVSLDPKHGQYLIPIENIMDGESIGKQIYDVVEKNFPHLLNK' A
#
# COMPACT_ATOMS: atom_id res chain seq x y z
N MET A 1 10.63 17.34 0.55
CA MET A 1 9.65 16.39 1.09
C MET A 1 8.33 17.12 1.11
N GLU A 2 7.39 16.72 0.25
CA GLU A 2 6.03 17.23 0.30
C GLU A 2 5.33 16.58 1.51
N HIS A 3 4.85 17.41 2.43
CA HIS A 3 4.02 16.97 3.54
C HIS A 3 2.56 17.05 3.10
N THR A 4 1.98 15.92 2.72
CA THR A 4 0.58 15.83 2.31
C THR A 4 -0.31 15.74 3.56
N ALA A 5 -1.23 16.69 3.73
CA ALA A 5 -2.20 16.66 4.83
C ALA A 5 -3.21 15.52 4.62
N ALA A 6 -3.78 14.98 5.71
CA ALA A 6 -4.68 13.81 5.68
C ALA A 6 -5.85 13.92 4.69
N GLY A 7 -6.33 15.13 4.39
CA GLY A 7 -7.38 15.39 3.39
C GLY A 7 -6.94 15.31 1.92
N GLU A 8 -5.65 15.39 1.63
CA GLU A 8 -5.10 15.31 0.27
C GLU A 8 -4.65 13.88 -0.09
N VAL A 9 -4.42 13.02 0.91
CA VAL A 9 -3.93 11.64 0.72
C VAL A 9 -4.84 10.80 -0.19
N GLY A 10 -6.16 11.04 -0.16
CA GLY A 10 -7.11 10.37 -1.06
C GLY A 10 -6.95 10.73 -2.55
N GLY A 11 -6.24 11.82 -2.87
CA GLY A 11 -5.96 12.23 -4.26
C GLY A 11 -4.69 11.64 -4.86
N PHE A 12 -3.81 11.05 -4.05
CA PHE A 12 -2.48 10.57 -4.45
C PHE A 12 -2.38 9.04 -4.46
N THR A 13 -3.40 8.35 -4.99
CA THR A 13 -3.38 6.88 -5.06
C THR A 13 -2.92 6.33 -6.41
N ASP A 14 -2.49 7.17 -7.36
CA ASP A 14 -2.18 6.72 -8.72
C ASP A 14 -0.69 6.55 -9.03
N TRP A 15 0.20 6.80 -8.06
CA TRP A 15 1.65 6.74 -8.28
C TRP A 15 2.28 5.37 -8.00
N ALA A 16 1.54 4.45 -7.38
CA ALA A 16 2.01 3.11 -7.05
C ALA A 16 0.87 2.07 -7.14
N ASP A 17 1.23 0.83 -7.47
CA ASP A 17 0.29 -0.28 -7.54
C ASP A 17 0.02 -0.93 -6.17
N ILE A 18 0.93 -0.77 -5.19
CA ILE A 18 0.82 -1.36 -3.85
C ILE A 18 1.07 -0.29 -2.79
N TYR A 19 0.10 -0.13 -1.89
CA TYR A 19 0.11 0.80 -0.77
C TYR A 19 0.18 0.07 0.55
N ALA A 20 1.33 0.07 1.21
CA ALA A 20 1.46 -0.44 2.56
C ALA A 20 1.36 0.72 3.56
N ILE A 21 0.27 0.78 4.32
CA ILE A 21 -0.05 1.94 5.17
C ILE A 21 -0.46 1.52 6.57
N SER A 22 -0.10 2.32 7.58
CA SER A 22 -0.51 2.08 8.96
C SER A 22 -2.03 2.00 9.07
N LYS A 23 -2.51 0.94 9.73
CA LYS A 23 -3.94 0.73 9.96
C LYS A 23 -4.60 1.90 10.70
N LYS A 24 -3.88 2.51 11.64
CA LYS A 24 -4.34 3.70 12.38
C LYS A 24 -4.59 4.90 11.47
N LEU A 25 -3.87 5.00 10.35
CA LEU A 25 -4.10 6.06 9.38
C LEU A 25 -5.36 5.79 8.56
N LEU A 26 -5.63 4.53 8.21
CA LEU A 26 -6.86 4.16 7.46
C LEU A 26 -8.14 4.51 8.22
N ASP A 27 -8.10 4.54 9.55
CA ASP A 27 -9.26 4.96 10.36
C ASP A 27 -9.60 6.45 10.16
N VAL A 28 -8.64 7.26 9.69
CA VAL A 28 -8.79 8.71 9.51
C VAL A 28 -8.63 9.18 8.07
N VAL A 29 -8.14 8.32 7.17
CA VAL A 29 -8.02 8.61 5.73
C VAL A 29 -8.82 7.62 4.91
N SER A 30 -9.65 8.13 4.00
CA SER A 30 -10.26 7.31 2.96
C SER A 30 -9.28 7.17 1.79
N LEU A 31 -8.51 6.09 1.81
CA LEU A 31 -7.82 5.62 0.63
C LEU A 31 -8.77 4.70 -0.12
N ASP A 32 -9.31 5.20 -1.23
CA ASP A 32 -10.12 4.38 -2.13
C ASP A 32 -9.18 3.86 -3.23
N PRO A 33 -8.70 2.60 -3.15
CA PRO A 33 -7.84 2.07 -4.19
C PRO A 33 -8.61 2.06 -5.50
N LYS A 34 -8.12 2.80 -6.49
CA LYS A 34 -8.67 2.75 -7.85
C LYS A 34 -8.34 1.40 -8.47
N HIS A 35 -9.00 1.08 -9.58
CA HIS A 35 -8.83 -0.20 -10.27
C HIS A 35 -7.34 -0.52 -10.51
N GLY A 36 -6.86 -1.60 -9.89
CA GLY A 36 -5.48 -2.09 -10.04
C GLY A 36 -4.55 -1.81 -8.87
N GLN A 37 -4.96 -1.01 -7.88
CA GLN A 37 -4.15 -0.69 -6.70
C GLN A 37 -4.50 -1.61 -5.52
N TYR A 38 -3.50 -2.05 -4.76
CA TYR A 38 -3.64 -2.97 -3.63
C TYR A 38 -3.22 -2.31 -2.32
N LEU A 39 -4.09 -2.36 -1.32
CA LEU A 39 -3.82 -1.75 -0.01
C LEU A 39 -3.50 -2.83 1.03
N ILE A 40 -2.36 -2.69 1.69
CA ILE A 40 -1.85 -3.57 2.75
C ILE A 40 -1.87 -2.80 4.08
N PRO A 41 -2.81 -3.08 4.98
CA PRO A 41 -2.86 -2.44 6.29
C PRO A 41 -1.76 -2.99 7.22
N ILE A 42 -0.89 -2.10 7.70
CA ILE A 42 0.22 -2.44 8.59
C ILE A 42 -0.17 -2.13 10.05
N GLU A 43 -0.11 -3.15 10.91
CA GLU A 43 -0.27 -3.00 12.37
C GLU A 43 0.99 -2.42 13.03
N ASN A 44 2.16 -3.00 12.75
CA ASN A 44 3.45 -2.59 13.30
C ASN A 44 4.46 -2.31 12.17
N ILE A 45 4.81 -1.04 11.97
CA ILE A 45 5.75 -0.63 10.90
C ILE A 45 7.18 -1.17 11.10
N MET A 46 7.53 -1.59 12.30
CA MET A 46 8.84 -2.18 12.59
C MET A 46 8.93 -3.67 12.18
N ASP A 47 7.80 -4.33 11.90
CA ASP A 47 7.76 -5.72 11.47
C ASP A 47 8.00 -5.84 9.95
N GLY A 48 9.21 -5.49 9.53
CA GLY A 48 9.58 -5.45 8.11
C GLY A 48 9.50 -6.81 7.41
N GLU A 49 9.71 -7.91 8.14
CA GLU A 49 9.63 -9.27 7.58
C GLU A 49 8.20 -9.63 7.17
N SER A 50 7.24 -9.46 8.08
CA SER A 50 5.83 -9.73 7.78
C SER A 50 5.29 -8.77 6.71
N ILE A 51 5.72 -7.50 6.71
CA ILE A 51 5.32 -6.53 5.69
C ILE A 51 5.87 -6.96 4.32
N GLY A 52 7.14 -7.32 4.25
CA GLY A 52 7.79 -7.78 3.02
C GLY A 52 7.10 -9.00 2.43
N LYS A 53 6.73 -9.97 3.28
CA LYS A 53 5.98 -11.15 2.85
C LYS A 53 4.61 -10.79 2.28
N GLN A 54 3.84 -9.93 2.95
CA GLN A 54 2.54 -9.49 2.45
C GLN A 54 2.64 -8.77 1.09
N ILE A 55 3.66 -7.94 0.90
CA ILE A 55 3.93 -7.29 -0.39
C ILE A 55 4.25 -8.34 -1.44
N TYR A 56 5.13 -9.30 -1.12
CA TYR A 56 5.51 -10.37 -2.04
C TYR A 56 4.30 -11.22 -2.45
N ASP A 57 3.43 -11.59 -1.51
CA ASP A 57 2.21 -12.36 -1.79
C ASP A 57 1.28 -11.61 -2.77
N VAL A 58 1.18 -10.28 -2.63
CA VAL A 58 0.43 -9.44 -3.59
C VAL A 58 1.10 -9.43 -4.96
N VAL A 59 2.42 -9.33 -5.03
CA VAL A 59 3.19 -9.38 -6.29
C VAL A 59 3.03 -10.73 -6.97
N GLU A 60 3.20 -11.84 -6.25
CA GLU A 60 3.09 -13.19 -6.79
C GLU A 60 1.71 -13.47 -7.36
N LYS A 61 0.65 -13.02 -6.67
CA LYS A 61 -0.73 -13.25 -7.09
C LYS A 61 -1.16 -12.37 -8.26
N ASN A 62 -0.78 -11.09 -8.26
CA ASN A 62 -1.36 -10.09 -9.16
C ASN A 62 -0.37 -9.59 -10.23
N PHE A 63 0.93 -9.71 -9.98
CA PHE A 63 2.01 -9.31 -10.87
C PHE A 63 3.05 -10.43 -11.10
N PRO A 64 2.62 -11.69 -11.37
CA PRO A 64 3.54 -12.83 -11.48
C PRO A 64 4.59 -12.66 -12.60
N HIS A 65 4.26 -11.86 -13.62
CA HIS A 65 5.16 -11.53 -14.73
C HIS A 65 6.39 -10.70 -14.30
N LEU A 66 6.37 -10.07 -13.12
CA LEU A 66 7.52 -9.32 -12.58
C LEU A 66 8.52 -10.22 -11.85
N LEU A 67 8.11 -11.44 -11.45
CA LEU A 67 8.94 -12.37 -10.67
C LEU A 67 9.83 -13.27 -11.54
N ASN A 68 9.42 -13.51 -12.78
CA ASN A 68 10.17 -14.36 -13.72
C ASN A 68 10.81 -13.48 -14.80
N LYS A 69 12.14 -13.38 -14.78
CA LYS A 69 12.96 -12.85 -15.88
C LYS A 69 13.53 -13.98 -16.72
#